data_AF-A0A7X9IJE6-F1
#
_entry.id   AF-A0A7X9IJE6-F1
#
_cell.length_a   1.000
_cell.length_b   1.000
_cell.length_c   1.000
_cell.angle_alpha   90.00
_cell.angle_beta   90.00
_cell.angle_gamma   90.00
#
_symmetry.space_group_name_H-M   'P 1'
#
loop_
_entity.id
_entity.type
_entity.pdbx_description
1 polymer ?
#
loop_
_entity_poly.entity_id
_entity_poly.type
_entity_poly.pdbx_seq_one_letter_code
_entity_poly.pdbx_strand_id
1 'polypeptide(L)'
;MNIDLANEQLVELSQEFTNSVEVLFDSDNVCLEGRYSDELSLFRARKVWVKVLETNFLLEKGDDFDFIINSKPEEGRFFLKCSFKTACGRYAFWRLINSQAPESQYLIETAHIPEGTSQQYELMKAPDLKAIAQLERSTENLKKAAKLVNWLSKLFK
;
A
#
# COMPACT_ATOMS: atom_id res chain seq x y z
N MET A 1 38.81 21.50 -29.53
CA MET A 1 37.38 21.79 -29.34
C MET A 1 36.64 20.48 -29.61
N ASN A 2 36.53 19.65 -28.58
CA ASN A 2 35.37 19.52 -27.69
C ASN A 2 34.26 18.64 -28.30
N ILE A 3 34.52 17.33 -28.35
CA ILE A 3 33.49 16.29 -28.51
C ILE A 3 33.50 15.33 -27.30
N ASP A 4 34.52 15.38 -26.43
CA ASP A 4 34.67 14.43 -25.31
C ASP A 4 33.96 14.82 -24.00
N LEU A 5 33.41 16.04 -23.90
CA LEU A 5 32.74 16.51 -22.66
C LEU A 5 31.27 16.09 -22.51
N ALA A 6 30.65 15.55 -23.57
CA ALA A 6 29.23 15.19 -23.55
C ALA A 6 28.97 13.75 -23.05
N ASN A 7 30.01 12.90 -22.99
CA ASN A 7 29.85 11.48 -22.61
C ASN A 7 30.08 11.22 -21.12
N GLU A 8 30.77 12.10 -20.38
CA GLU A 8 30.95 11.93 -18.93
C GLU A 8 29.66 12.24 -18.15
N GLN A 9 28.86 13.22 -18.61
CA GLN A 9 27.60 13.59 -17.93
C GLN A 9 26.45 12.58 -18.10
N LEU A 10 26.56 11.64 -19.04
CA LEU A 10 25.55 10.58 -19.23
C LEU A 10 25.80 9.35 -18.35
N VAL A 11 27.02 9.18 -17.83
CA VAL A 11 27.37 8.04 -16.97
C VAL A 11 26.99 8.28 -15.50
N GLU A 12 26.97 9.54 -15.04
CA GLU A 12 26.62 9.87 -13.65
C GLU A 12 25.11 9.83 -13.34
N LEU A 13 24.23 9.81 -14.35
CA LEU A 13 22.78 9.63 -14.16
C LEU A 13 22.36 8.14 -14.12
N SER A 14 23.32 7.23 -14.26
CA SER A 14 23.09 5.77 -14.22
C SER A 14 23.29 5.17 -12.84
N GLN A 15 23.57 6.00 -11.83
CA GLN A 15 23.35 5.58 -10.44
C GLN A 15 21.84 5.61 -10.20
N GLU A 16 21.17 4.61 -10.77
CA GLU A 16 19.90 4.12 -10.26
C GLU A 16 20.10 3.96 -8.76
N PHE A 17 19.61 4.93 -7.98
CA PHE A 17 19.42 4.72 -6.56
C PHE A 17 18.63 3.44 -6.49
N THR A 18 19.29 2.37 -6.05
CA THR A 18 18.65 1.12 -5.67
C THR A 18 17.93 1.37 -4.35
N ASN A 19 17.05 2.38 -4.33
CA ASN A 19 16.05 2.63 -3.32
C ASN A 19 14.95 1.60 -3.57
N SER A 20 15.28 0.32 -3.43
CA SER A 20 14.32 -0.75 -3.47
C SER A 20 13.51 -0.64 -2.18
N VAL A 21 12.46 0.19 -2.22
CA VAL A 21 11.38 0.09 -1.26
C VAL A 21 10.72 -1.25 -1.55
N GLU A 22 10.90 -2.18 -0.62
CA GLU A 22 10.49 -3.57 -0.79
C GLU A 22 9.66 -3.98 0.41
N VAL A 23 8.47 -4.51 0.15
CA VAL A 23 7.65 -5.18 1.14
C VAL A 23 7.72 -6.68 0.86
N LEU A 24 8.15 -7.43 1.85
CA LEU A 24 8.32 -8.88 1.81
C LEU A 24 7.33 -9.54 2.77
N PHE A 25 6.70 -10.62 2.31
CA PHE A 25 5.85 -11.47 3.12
C PHE A 25 6.63 -12.73 3.49
N ASP A 26 7.09 -12.82 4.73
CA ASP A 26 7.87 -13.95 5.23
C ASP A 26 6.93 -15.00 5.83
N SER A 27 6.70 -16.08 5.09
CA SER A 27 5.83 -17.19 5.49
C SER A 27 6.40 -18.02 6.63
N ASP A 28 7.71 -18.10 6.76
CA ASP A 28 8.38 -18.96 7.74
C ASP A 28 8.27 -18.33 9.14
N ASN A 29 8.42 -17.01 9.22
CA ASN A 29 8.29 -16.26 10.46
C ASN A 29 6.88 -15.66 10.68
N VAL A 30 5.97 -15.83 9.72
CA VAL A 30 4.63 -15.22 9.70
C VAL A 30 4.70 -13.73 10.02
N CYS A 31 5.42 -13.00 9.17
CA CYS A 31 5.61 -11.56 9.34
C CYS A 31 5.67 -10.81 8.02
N LEU A 32 5.34 -9.51 8.08
CA LEU A 32 5.56 -8.55 7.01
C LEU A 32 6.85 -7.77 7.30
N GLU A 33 7.68 -7.59 6.29
CA GLU A 33 8.90 -6.79 6.38
C GLU A 33 8.90 -5.71 5.32
N GLY A 34 9.07 -4.45 5.72
CA GLY A 34 9.17 -3.30 4.84
C GLY A 34 10.53 -2.64 4.97
N ARG A 35 11.18 -2.37 3.83
CA ARG A 35 12.45 -1.65 3.75
C ARG A 35 12.23 -0.29 3.11
N TYR A 36 12.67 0.78 3.75
CA TYR A 36 12.46 2.16 3.30
C TYR A 36 13.75 2.97 3.31
N SER A 37 13.86 3.89 2.36
CA SER A 37 15.00 4.82 2.20
C SER A 37 14.97 5.99 3.19
N ASP A 38 13.81 6.25 3.80
CA ASP A 38 13.63 7.35 4.72
C ASP A 38 12.62 7.02 5.82
N GLU A 39 12.77 7.73 6.94
CA GLU A 39 11.96 7.53 8.14
C GLU A 39 10.49 7.90 7.92
N LEU A 40 10.20 8.90 7.09
CA LEU A 40 8.85 9.38 6.83
C LEU A 40 8.03 8.33 6.07
N SER A 41 8.63 7.70 5.06
CA SER A 41 8.06 6.57 4.32
C SER A 41 7.74 5.39 5.25
N LEU A 42 8.65 5.07 6.18
CA LEU A 42 8.40 4.04 7.19
C LEU A 42 7.21 4.39 8.09
N PHE A 43 7.12 5.63 8.57
CA PHE A 43 6.01 6.06 9.43
C PHE A 43 4.67 6.02 8.71
N ARG A 44 4.64 6.43 7.44
CA ARG A 44 3.45 6.32 6.58
C ARG A 44 3.05 4.86 6.42
N ALA A 45 4.00 4.01 6.06
CA ALA A 45 3.76 2.60 5.87
C ALA A 45 3.18 1.95 7.11
N ARG A 46 3.79 2.18 8.28
CA ARG A 46 3.29 1.68 9.57
C ARG A 46 1.86 2.11 9.83
N LYS A 47 1.54 3.39 9.62
CA LYS A 47 0.19 3.92 9.86
C LYS A 47 -0.85 3.22 8.96
N VAL A 48 -0.53 3.05 7.68
CA VAL A 48 -1.41 2.36 6.73
C VAL A 48 -1.53 0.88 7.07
N TRP A 49 -0.44 0.19 7.40
CA TRP A 49 -0.49 -1.23 7.79
C TRP A 49 -1.38 -1.44 9.01
N VAL A 50 -1.21 -0.63 10.07
CA VAL A 50 -2.09 -0.66 11.25
C VAL A 50 -3.55 -0.51 10.83
N LYS A 51 -3.85 0.53 10.04
CA LYS A 51 -5.22 0.80 9.58
C LYS A 51 -5.79 -0.38 8.78
N VAL A 52 -5.05 -0.92 7.82
CA VAL A 52 -5.50 -2.06 7.00
C VAL A 52 -5.77 -3.28 7.87
N LEU A 53 -4.87 -3.61 8.80
CA LEU A 53 -5.03 -4.76 9.69
C LEU A 53 -6.23 -4.61 10.64
N GLU A 54 -6.42 -3.43 11.21
CA GLU A 54 -7.54 -3.14 12.11
C GLU A 54 -8.89 -3.09 11.36
N THR A 55 -8.94 -2.45 10.18
CA THR A 55 -10.23 -2.24 9.48
C THR A 55 -10.64 -3.41 8.59
N ASN A 56 -9.70 -4.02 7.87
CA ASN A 56 -10.03 -5.04 6.86
C ASN A 56 -9.99 -6.45 7.44
N PHE A 57 -9.22 -6.67 8.50
CA PHE A 57 -9.05 -7.97 9.14
C PHE A 57 -9.55 -8.02 10.59
N LEU A 58 -10.00 -6.88 11.15
CA LEU A 58 -10.53 -6.77 12.51
C LEU A 58 -9.54 -7.26 13.58
N LEU A 59 -8.25 -7.00 13.36
CA LEU A 59 -7.18 -7.37 14.28
C LEU A 59 -6.89 -6.25 15.28
N GLU A 60 -6.46 -6.61 16.48
CA GLU A 60 -6.04 -5.68 17.52
C GLU A 60 -4.51 -5.59 17.62
N LYS A 61 -3.98 -4.36 17.56
CA LYS A 61 -2.55 -4.10 17.73
C LYS A 61 -2.12 -4.34 19.17
N GLY A 62 -1.02 -5.06 19.37
CA GLY A 62 -0.52 -5.49 20.68
C GLY A 62 -0.86 -6.95 20.97
N ASP A 63 -2.09 -7.35 20.64
CA ASP A 63 -2.60 -8.70 20.87
C ASP A 63 -2.42 -9.59 19.64
N ASP A 64 -3.04 -9.23 18.51
CA ASP A 64 -3.01 -10.02 17.28
C ASP A 64 -1.74 -9.82 16.47
N PHE A 65 -1.21 -8.60 16.45
CA PHE A 65 0.01 -8.25 15.73
C PHE A 65 0.81 -7.18 16.46
N ASP A 66 2.12 -7.16 16.22
CA ASP A 66 3.03 -6.15 16.76
C ASP A 66 4.04 -5.66 15.74
N PHE A 67 4.59 -4.48 16.01
CA PHE A 67 5.58 -3.84 15.15
C PHE A 67 6.93 -3.71 15.84
N ILE A 68 7.99 -4.01 15.08
CA ILE A 68 9.37 -3.70 15.42
C ILE A 68 9.88 -2.72 14.36
N ILE A 69 10.42 -1.60 14.80
CA ILE A 69 11.08 -0.61 13.94
C ILE A 69 12.56 -0.69 14.23
N ASN A 70 13.37 -0.86 13.19
CA ASN A 70 14.81 -0.80 13.29
C ASN A 70 15.32 0.26 12.30
N SER A 71 15.94 1.31 12.81
CA SER A 71 16.57 2.34 11.99
C SER A 71 18.08 2.15 12.03
N LYS A 72 18.70 2.17 10.85
CA LYS A 72 20.15 2.26 10.70
C LYS A 72 20.49 3.57 9.99
N PRO A 73 20.60 4.68 10.73
CA PRO A 73 20.79 6.01 10.15
C PRO A 73 22.06 6.08 9.30
N GLU A 74 23.13 5.40 9.72
CA GLU A 74 24.42 5.38 9.01
C GLU A 74 24.33 4.71 7.62
N GLU A 75 23.40 3.77 7.44
CA GLU A 75 23.17 3.09 6.17
C GLU A 75 22.04 3.75 5.34
N GLY A 76 21.37 4.79 5.89
CA GLY A 76 20.19 5.39 5.27
C GLY A 76 19.03 4.40 5.09
N ARG A 77 18.93 3.39 5.97
CA ARG A 77 17.96 2.29 5.83
C ARG A 77 17.06 2.18 7.05
N PHE A 78 15.77 2.07 6.78
CA PHE A 78 14.72 1.97 7.79
C PHE A 78 13.93 0.69 7.56
N PHE A 79 13.80 -0.12 8.61
CA PHE A 79 13.15 -1.43 8.57
C PHE A 79 11.91 -1.43 9.46
N LEU A 80 10.80 -1.89 8.89
CA LEU A 80 9.54 -2.11 9.58
C LEU A 80 9.23 -3.61 9.54
N LYS A 81 9.08 -4.24 10.70
CA LYS A 81 8.64 -5.63 10.79
C LYS A 81 7.32 -5.71 11.53
N CYS A 82 6.34 -6.42 10.98
CA CYS A 82 5.06 -6.70 11.60
C CYS A 82 4.90 -8.20 11.83
N SER A 83 4.80 -8.64 13.08
CA SER A 83 4.68 -10.06 13.44
C SER A 83 3.25 -10.39 13.84
N PHE A 84 2.69 -11.49 13.33
CA PHE A 84 1.34 -11.96 13.66
C PHE A 84 1.40 -13.04 14.74
N LYS A 85 0.76 -12.78 15.89
CA LYS A 85 0.88 -13.64 17.07
C LYS A 85 -0.25 -14.68 17.15
N THR A 86 -1.49 -14.23 16.99
CA THR A 86 -2.70 -15.02 17.26
C THR A 86 -3.13 -15.85 16.03
N ALA A 87 -4.09 -16.76 16.24
CA ALA A 87 -4.71 -17.50 15.14
C ALA A 87 -5.39 -16.56 14.13
N CYS A 88 -6.07 -15.52 14.60
CA CYS A 88 -6.71 -14.50 13.76
C CYS A 88 -5.66 -13.75 12.93
N GLY A 89 -4.58 -13.29 13.57
CA GLY A 89 -3.47 -12.63 12.87
C GLY A 89 -2.81 -13.53 11.82
N ARG A 90 -2.52 -14.78 12.16
CA ARG A 90 -1.94 -15.78 11.24
C ARG A 90 -2.86 -16.06 10.04
N TYR A 91 -4.17 -16.12 10.27
CA TYR A 91 -5.15 -16.30 9.19
C TYR A 91 -5.23 -15.07 8.28
N ALA A 92 -5.19 -13.86 8.84
CA ALA A 92 -5.11 -12.63 8.05
C ALA A 92 -3.84 -12.60 7.19
N PHE A 93 -2.69 -12.97 7.76
CA PHE A 93 -1.44 -13.12 7.01
C PHE A 93 -1.56 -14.16 5.88
N TRP A 94 -2.14 -15.34 6.16
CA TRP A 94 -2.40 -16.35 5.15
C TRP A 94 -3.25 -15.79 4.00
N ARG A 95 -4.28 -14.98 4.31
CA ARG A 95 -5.11 -14.34 3.28
C ARG A 95 -4.32 -13.37 2.41
N LEU A 96 -3.37 -12.64 2.98
CA LEU A 96 -2.49 -11.74 2.23
C LEU A 96 -1.60 -12.52 1.26
N ILE A 97 -0.89 -13.57 1.73
CA ILE A 97 0.06 -14.31 0.88
C ILE A 97 -0.61 -15.23 -0.16
N ASN A 98 -1.89 -15.57 0.02
CA ASN A 98 -2.66 -16.41 -0.93
C ASN A 98 -3.61 -15.58 -1.81
N SER A 99 -3.38 -14.27 -1.94
CA SER A 99 -4.18 -13.36 -2.77
C SER A 99 -5.69 -13.42 -2.47
N GLN A 100 -6.07 -13.68 -1.21
CA GLN A 100 -7.48 -13.70 -0.75
C GLN A 100 -7.93 -12.32 -0.22
N ALA A 101 -7.06 -11.32 -0.30
CA ALA A 101 -7.34 -9.92 0.01
C ALA A 101 -6.38 -9.01 -0.81
N PRO A 102 -6.46 -9.05 -2.16
CA PRO A 102 -5.50 -8.36 -3.02
C PRO A 102 -5.52 -6.83 -2.83
N GLU A 103 -6.65 -6.24 -2.45
CA GLU A 103 -6.75 -4.81 -2.13
C GLU A 103 -5.93 -4.46 -0.90
N SER A 104 -6.06 -5.27 0.17
CA SER A 104 -5.28 -5.10 1.39
C SER A 104 -3.79 -5.30 1.13
N GLN A 105 -3.44 -6.29 0.31
CA GLN A 105 -2.05 -6.53 -0.08
C GLN A 105 -1.48 -5.32 -0.83
N TYR A 106 -2.19 -4.81 -1.84
CA TYR A 106 -1.79 -3.62 -2.59
C TYR A 106 -1.60 -2.40 -1.68
N LEU A 107 -2.54 -2.16 -0.75
CA LEU A 107 -2.44 -1.05 0.21
C LEU A 107 -1.22 -1.19 1.13
N ILE A 108 -0.85 -2.40 1.52
CA ILE A 108 0.33 -2.69 2.34
C ILE A 108 1.62 -2.45 1.54
N GLU A 109 1.68 -2.90 0.29
CA GLU A 109 2.85 -2.73 -0.59
C GLU A 109 3.09 -1.26 -0.96
N THR A 110 2.02 -0.51 -1.24
CA THR A 110 2.05 0.91 -1.64
C THR A 110 1.95 1.89 -0.48
N ALA A 111 1.98 1.39 0.76
CA ALA A 111 1.72 2.13 1.99
C ALA A 111 2.63 3.34 2.24
N HIS A 112 3.82 3.34 1.63
CA HIS A 112 4.83 4.40 1.74
C HIS A 112 4.57 5.59 0.81
N ILE A 113 3.81 5.36 -0.28
CA ILE A 113 3.48 6.38 -1.27
C ILE A 113 2.50 7.36 -0.63
N PRO A 114 2.76 8.68 -0.65
CA PRO A 114 1.84 9.66 -0.09
C PRO A 114 0.46 9.58 -0.74
N GLU A 115 -0.58 9.75 0.07
CA GLU A 115 -1.99 9.78 -0.35
C GLU A 115 -2.23 10.95 -1.32
N GLY A 116 -2.01 10.71 -2.61
CA GLY A 116 -2.34 11.61 -3.71
C GLY A 116 -3.43 11.02 -4.60
N THR A 117 -4.02 11.82 -5.49
CA THR A 117 -4.96 11.34 -6.53
C THR A 117 -4.37 10.24 -7.42
N SER A 118 -3.04 10.08 -7.41
CA SER A 118 -2.29 9.01 -8.04
C SER A 118 -2.62 7.61 -7.49
N GLN A 119 -2.87 7.45 -6.19
CA GLN A 119 -3.07 6.13 -5.57
C GLN A 119 -4.34 5.43 -6.10
N GLN A 120 -5.44 6.18 -6.25
CA GLN A 120 -6.68 5.68 -6.87
C GLN A 120 -6.48 5.31 -8.34
N TYR A 121 -5.64 6.06 -9.05
CA TYR A 121 -5.35 5.79 -10.45
C TYR A 121 -4.50 4.54 -10.63
N GLU A 122 -3.53 4.30 -9.75
CA GLU A 122 -2.71 3.07 -9.75
C GLU A 122 -3.53 1.83 -9.34
N LEU A 123 -4.40 1.95 -8.33
CA LEU A 123 -5.37 0.92 -7.97
C LEU A 123 -6.26 0.52 -9.16
N MET A 124 -6.69 1.49 -9.98
CA MET A 124 -7.49 1.21 -11.18
C MET A 124 -6.69 0.67 -12.37
N LYS A 125 -5.35 0.76 -12.33
CA LYS A 125 -4.46 0.19 -13.34
C LYS A 125 -4.06 -1.25 -13.04
N ALA A 126 -4.07 -1.65 -11.77
CA ALA A 126 -3.78 -3.01 -11.33
C ALA A 126 -4.69 -4.02 -12.07
N PRO A 127 -4.14 -4.95 -12.88
CA PRO A 127 -4.94 -5.79 -13.80
C PRO A 127 -5.98 -6.66 -13.10
N ASP A 128 -5.64 -7.10 -11.90
CA ASP A 128 -6.40 -7.93 -10.98
C ASP A 128 -7.55 -7.16 -10.28
N LEU A 129 -7.36 -5.87 -10.00
CA LEU A 129 -8.34 -5.04 -9.29
C LEU A 129 -9.36 -4.35 -10.21
N LYS A 130 -9.21 -4.44 -11.53
CA LYS A 130 -10.11 -3.79 -12.51
C LYS A 130 -11.57 -4.19 -12.35
N ALA A 131 -11.84 -5.44 -12.04
CA ALA A 131 -13.22 -5.94 -11.88
C ALA A 131 -13.94 -5.26 -10.70
N ILE A 132 -13.20 -5.02 -9.61
CA ILE A 132 -13.73 -4.44 -8.37
C ILE A 132 -13.89 -2.93 -8.52
N ALA A 133 -12.93 -2.26 -9.15
CA ALA A 133 -13.04 -0.84 -9.49
C ALA A 133 -14.23 -0.53 -10.42
N GLN A 134 -14.55 -1.43 -11.37
CA GLN A 134 -15.73 -1.31 -12.23
C GLN A 134 -17.04 -1.49 -11.45
N LEU A 135 -17.05 -2.39 -10.46
CA LEU A 135 -18.20 -2.60 -9.59
C LEU A 135 -18.48 -1.36 -8.73
N GLU A 136 -17.45 -0.79 -8.10
CA GLU A 136 -17.57 0.42 -7.27
C GLU A 136 -18.14 1.61 -8.06
N ARG A 137 -17.60 1.88 -9.26
CA ARG A 137 -18.15 2.92 -10.16
C ARG A 137 -19.62 2.70 -10.49
N SER A 138 -20.02 1.45 -10.71
CA SER A 138 -21.41 1.10 -11.02
C SER A 138 -22.32 1.39 -9.82
N THR A 139 -21.90 1.06 -8.61
CA THR A 139 -22.67 1.36 -7.38
C THR A 139 -22.78 2.86 -7.12
N GLU A 140 -21.74 3.63 -7.43
CA GLU A 140 -21.73 5.07 -7.21
C GLU A 140 -22.61 5.81 -8.23
N ASN A 141 -22.62 5.34 -9.48
CA ASN A 141 -23.55 5.81 -10.51
C ASN A 141 -25.01 5.50 -10.13
N LEU A 142 -25.29 4.31 -9.58
CA LEU A 142 -26.62 3.95 -9.09
C LEU A 142 -27.07 4.83 -7.92
N LYS A 143 -26.17 5.14 -6.97
CA LYS A 143 -26.44 6.06 -5.86
C LYS A 143 -26.74 7.48 -6.36
N LYS A 144 -25.99 7.97 -7.35
CA LYS A 144 -26.24 9.27 -7.98
C LYS A 144 -27.58 9.29 -8.72
N ALA A 145 -27.91 8.25 -9.47
CA ALA A 145 -29.19 8.10 -10.15
C ALA A 145 -30.36 8.08 -9.15
N ALA A 146 -30.25 7.32 -8.07
CA ALA A 146 -31.26 7.28 -7.02
C ALA A 146 -31.47 8.64 -6.33
N LYS A 147 -30.39 9.39 -6.07
CA LYS A 147 -30.48 10.77 -5.57
C LYS A 147 -31.18 11.70 -6.57
N LEU A 148 -30.87 11.56 -7.86
CA LEU A 148 -31.46 12.38 -8.91
C LEU A 148 -32.97 12.12 -9.04
N VAL A 149 -33.39 10.85 -9.04
CA VAL A 149 -34.81 10.45 -9.05
C VAL A 149 -35.55 11.00 -7.84
N ASN A 150 -34.93 10.96 -6.65
CA ASN A 150 -35.54 11.47 -5.43
C ASN A 150 -35.57 13.02 -5.36
N TRP A 151 -34.69 13.69 -6.11
CA TRP A 151 -34.73 15.15 -6.26
C TRP A 151 -35.81 15.57 -7.27
N LEU A 152 -35.89 14.87 -8.41
CA LEU A 152 -36.93 15.09 -9.42
C LEU A 152 -38.34 14.83 -8.85
N SER A 153 -38.52 13.78 -8.04
CA SER A 153 -39.82 13.50 -7.40
C SER A 153 -40.29 14.58 -6.41
N LYS A 154 -39.37 15.40 -5.91
CA LYS A 154 -39.69 16.56 -5.05
C LYS A 154 -39.99 17.85 -5.84
N LEU A 155 -39.58 17.92 -7.09
CA LEU A 155 -39.82 19.09 -7.97
C LEU A 155 -41.17 19.04 -8.68
N PHE A 156 -41.72 17.85 -8.88
CA PHE A 156 -43.00 17.62 -9.57
C PHE A 156 -44.17 17.33 -8.61
N LYS A 157 -44.02 17.70 -7.33
CA LYS A 157 -45.08 17.74 -6.31
C LYS A 157 -45.29 19.19 -5.88
#